data_AF-X6GPG8-F1
#
_entry.id   AF-X6GPG8-F1
#
_cell.length_a   1.000
_cell.length_b   1.000
_cell.length_c   1.000
_cell.angle_alpha   90.00
_cell.angle_beta   90.00
_cell.angle_gamma   90.00
#
_symmetry.space_group_name_H-M   'P 1'
#
loop_
_entity.id
_entity.type
_entity.pdbx_description
1 polymer ?
#
loop_
_entity_poly.entity_id
_entity_poly.type
_entity_poly.pdbx_seq_one_letter_code
_entity_poly.pdbx_strand_id
1 'polypeptide(L)'
;MTGTEYKSPEIREKMRYNDSPLTVAFEDPIFRAQGLRDDTYGEAKRFFELTDWQLHEIVCHCHVGASIRARWAASRVRSAMSERFGFFAWLRGIFMH
;
A
#
# COMPACT_ATOMS: atom_id res chain seq x y z
N MET A 1 -1.92 11.73 1.67
CA MET A 1 -0.61 11.90 0.99
C MET A 1 -0.75 12.43 -0.44
N THR A 2 -0.27 13.64 -0.76
CA THR A 2 -0.22 14.15 -2.16
C THR A 2 1.17 13.95 -2.73
N GLY A 3 1.27 13.61 -4.01
CA GLY A 3 2.52 13.76 -4.76
C GLY A 3 3.63 12.80 -4.33
N THR A 4 3.28 11.62 -3.81
CA THR A 4 4.28 10.60 -3.42
C THR A 4 5.15 10.18 -4.61
N GLU A 5 4.60 10.21 -5.82
CA GLU A 5 5.26 9.98 -7.11
C GLU A 5 6.37 10.99 -7.42
N TYR A 6 6.31 12.21 -6.87
CA TYR A 6 7.31 13.27 -7.08
C TYR A 6 8.33 13.37 -5.94
N LYS A 7 8.16 12.60 -4.85
CA LYS A 7 9.10 12.61 -3.72
C LYS A 7 10.28 11.68 -3.98
N SER A 8 11.46 12.10 -3.53
CA SER A 8 12.63 11.21 -3.51
C SER A 8 12.35 9.97 -2.64
N PRO A 9 13.01 8.84 -2.89
CA PRO A 9 12.81 7.61 -2.12
C PRO A 9 12.98 7.82 -0.61
N GLU A 10 13.99 8.58 -0.19
CA GLU A 10 14.27 8.88 1.22
C GLU A 10 13.17 9.70 1.90
N ILE A 11 12.58 10.65 1.18
CA ILE A 11 11.45 11.43 1.69
C ILE A 11 10.24 10.51 1.78
N ARG A 12 9.96 9.74 0.72
CA ARG A 12 8.82 8.82 0.65
C ARG A 12 8.82 7.84 1.79
N GLU A 13 9.97 7.24 2.11
CA GLU A 13 10.13 6.29 3.21
C GLU A 13 9.61 6.83 4.54
N LYS A 14 9.84 8.12 4.79
CA LYS A 14 9.48 8.80 6.05
C LYS A 14 8.11 9.47 6.02
N MET A 15 7.41 9.46 4.88
CA MET A 15 6.12 10.12 4.76
C MET A 15 5.08 9.46 5.67
N ARG A 16 4.38 10.29 6.44
CA ARG A 16 3.26 9.90 7.29
C ARG A 16 2.19 10.98 7.23
N TYR A 17 0.94 10.56 7.23
CA TYR A 17 -0.21 11.46 7.31
C TYR A 17 -1.19 10.89 8.32
N ASN A 18 -1.70 11.74 9.19
CA ASN A 18 -2.78 11.39 10.11
C ASN A 18 -4.05 11.07 9.32
N ASP A 19 -4.92 10.26 9.92
CA ASP A 19 -6.22 9.86 9.35
C ASP A 19 -6.11 9.28 7.92
N SER A 20 -4.98 8.64 7.63
CA SER A 20 -4.72 8.02 6.33
C SER A 20 -5.08 6.53 6.35
N PRO A 21 -5.20 5.88 5.18
CA PRO A 21 -5.33 4.42 5.12
C PRO A 21 -4.20 3.69 5.87
N LEU A 22 -3.01 4.29 5.97
CA LEU A 22 -1.89 3.71 6.72
C LEU A 22 -2.12 3.79 8.23
N THR A 23 -2.73 4.88 8.71
CA THR A 23 -3.15 5.01 10.11
C THR A 23 -4.18 3.94 10.46
N VAL A 24 -5.19 3.74 9.60
CA VAL A 24 -6.19 2.68 9.78
C VAL A 24 -5.55 1.29 9.83
N ALA A 25 -4.61 1.00 8.94
CA ALA A 25 -3.87 -0.27 8.94
C ALA A 25 -3.02 -0.44 10.21
N PHE A 26 -2.37 0.62 10.68
CA PHE A 26 -1.57 0.57 11.90
C PHE A 26 -2.40 0.43 13.18
N GLU A 27 -3.63 0.94 13.18
CA GLU A 27 -4.56 0.79 14.32
C GLU A 27 -5.18 -0.62 14.39
N ASP A 28 -5.10 -1.41 13.33
CA ASP A 28 -5.57 -2.79 13.33
C ASP A 28 -4.65 -3.67 14.20
N PRO A 29 -5.17 -4.29 15.28
CA PRO A 29 -4.36 -5.10 16.19
C PRO A 29 -3.75 -6.34 15.52
N ILE A 30 -4.36 -6.86 14.45
CA ILE A 30 -3.84 -8.02 13.71
C ILE A 30 -2.56 -7.63 12.97
N PHE A 31 -2.55 -6.50 12.27
CA PHE A 31 -1.35 -6.05 11.55
C PHE A 31 -0.22 -5.68 12.50
N ARG A 32 -0.53 -5.04 13.64
CA ARG A 32 0.48 -4.79 14.68
C ARG A 32 1.07 -6.08 15.24
N ALA A 33 0.23 -7.07 15.55
CA ALA A 33 0.69 -8.36 16.04
C ALA A 33 1.55 -9.12 15.01
N GLN A 34 1.27 -8.93 13.71
CA GLN A 34 2.05 -9.51 12.62
C GLN A 34 3.36 -8.75 12.30
N GLY A 35 3.58 -7.58 12.92
CA GLY A 35 4.86 -6.87 12.86
C GLY A 35 4.84 -5.54 12.10
N LEU A 36 3.67 -4.95 11.83
CA LEU A 36 3.56 -3.57 11.34
C LEU A 36 3.96 -2.58 12.47
N ARG A 37 5.06 -1.85 12.26
CA ARG A 37 5.72 -1.08 13.35
C ARG A 37 5.20 0.34 13.52
N ASP A 38 4.79 0.96 12.43
CA ASP A 38 4.24 2.32 12.36
C ASP A 38 3.37 2.50 11.09
N ASP A 39 2.83 3.69 10.90
CA ASP A 39 1.99 4.12 9.78
C ASP A 39 2.76 4.97 8.75
N THR A 40 4.09 4.83 8.68
CA THR A 40 4.88 5.45 7.62
C THR A 40 4.68 4.73 6.29
N TYR A 41 4.87 5.47 5.21
CA TYR A 41 4.81 4.94 3.86
C TYR A 41 5.87 3.84 3.64
N GLY A 42 7.10 4.04 4.15
CA GLY A 42 8.17 3.05 4.06
C GLY A 42 7.83 1.74 4.78
N GLU A 43 7.32 1.86 6.00
CA GLU A 43 6.86 0.72 6.80
C GLU A 43 5.76 -0.07 6.08
N ALA A 44 4.72 0.63 5.60
CA ALA A 44 3.64 0.01 4.86
C ALA A 44 4.13 -0.68 3.58
N LYS A 45 5.04 -0.04 2.83
CA LYS A 45 5.65 -0.61 1.63
C LYS A 45 6.35 -1.93 1.95
N ARG A 46 7.14 -1.96 3.02
CA ARG A 46 7.90 -3.14 3.43
C ARG A 46 7.00 -4.23 3.99
N PHE A 47 6.08 -3.90 4.90
CA PHE A 47 5.21 -4.86 5.58
C PHE A 47 4.25 -5.55 4.61
N PHE A 48 3.60 -4.76 3.73
CA PHE A 48 2.70 -5.30 2.73
C PHE A 48 3.42 -5.77 1.47
N GLU A 49 4.75 -5.64 1.39
CA GLU A 49 5.57 -5.97 0.21
C GLU A 49 5.00 -5.37 -1.08
N LEU A 50 4.71 -4.07 -1.04
CA LEU A 50 4.15 -3.32 -2.15
C LEU A 50 5.25 -2.61 -2.92
N THR A 51 5.03 -2.40 -4.22
CA THR A 51 5.86 -1.45 -4.96
C THR A 51 5.43 -0.02 -4.63
N ASP A 52 6.32 0.94 -4.89
CA ASP A 52 5.99 2.36 -4.75
C ASP A 52 4.77 2.78 -5.58
N TRP A 53 4.59 2.19 -6.76
CA TRP A 53 3.47 2.48 -7.64
C TRP A 53 2.15 1.95 -7.07
N GLN A 54 2.15 0.70 -6.59
CA GLN A 54 0.98 0.08 -5.95
C GLN A 54 0.58 0.83 -4.69
N LEU A 55 1.55 1.20 -3.85
CA LEU A 55 1.25 1.93 -2.63
C LEU A 55 0.71 3.33 -2.95
N HIS A 56 1.32 4.04 -3.91
CA HIS A 56 0.81 5.32 -4.41
C HIS A 56 -0.64 5.22 -4.88
N GLU A 57 -1.00 4.19 -5.65
CA GLU A 57 -2.37 4.00 -6.13
C GLU A 57 -3.39 3.79 -5.01
N ILE A 58 -2.98 3.20 -3.89
CA ILE A 58 -3.84 2.94 -2.73
C ILE A 58 -4.00 4.20 -1.86
N VAL A 59 -2.91 4.96 -1.65
CA VAL A 59 -2.87 6.01 -0.62
C VAL A 59 -2.88 7.45 -1.15
N CYS A 60 -2.64 7.69 -2.44
CA CYS A 60 -2.66 9.05 -2.96
C CYS A 60 -4.08 9.60 -3.15
N HIS A 61 -4.33 10.80 -2.64
CA HIS A 61 -5.54 11.57 -2.93
C HIS A 61 -5.52 12.29 -4.28
N CYS A 62 -4.42 12.13 -5.04
CA CYS A 62 -4.23 12.63 -6.40
C CYS A 62 -5.43 12.33 -7.32
N HIS A 63 -6.13 11.21 -7.08
CA HIS A 63 -7.23 10.72 -7.92
C HIS A 63 -8.62 10.74 -7.25
N VAL A 64 -8.73 11.04 -5.95
CA VAL A 64 -9.97 10.82 -5.17
C VAL A 64 -10.43 12.01 -4.32
N GLY A 65 -9.59 13.04 -4.15
CA GLY A 65 -9.89 14.18 -3.28
C GLY A 65 -9.67 13.87 -1.79
N ALA A 66 -10.14 14.76 -0.90
CA ALA A 66 -9.84 14.73 0.54
C ALA A 66 -10.37 13.49 1.31
N SER A 67 -11.33 12.75 0.74
CA SER A 67 -11.91 11.55 1.35
C SER A 67 -11.85 10.35 0.42
N ILE A 68 -11.29 9.23 0.89
CA ILE A 68 -11.26 7.97 0.13
C ILE A 68 -12.54 7.17 0.44
N ARG A 69 -13.35 6.86 -0.58
CA ARG A 69 -14.52 5.98 -0.41
C ARG A 69 -14.05 4.53 -0.25
N ALA A 70 -14.61 3.78 0.70
CA ALA A 70 -14.24 2.39 0.97
C ALA A 70 -14.24 1.49 -0.29
N ARG A 71 -15.25 1.65 -1.17
CA ARG A 71 -15.32 0.89 -2.44
C ARG A 71 -14.14 1.13 -3.38
N TRP A 72 -13.59 2.35 -3.38
CA TRP A 72 -12.47 2.73 -4.23
C TRP A 72 -11.18 2.16 -3.65
N ALA A 73 -10.99 2.29 -2.33
CA ALA A 73 -9.87 1.68 -1.62
C ALA A 73 -9.84 0.16 -1.87
N ALA A 74 -10.98 -0.51 -1.72
CA ALA A 74 -11.12 -1.94 -1.98
C ALA A 74 -10.86 -2.31 -3.46
N SER A 75 -11.15 -1.42 -4.41
CA SER A 75 -10.81 -1.64 -5.81
C SER A 75 -9.31 -1.57 -6.04
N ARG A 76 -8.62 -0.58 -5.46
CA ARG A 76 -7.16 -0.41 -5.60
C ARG A 76 -6.38 -1.53 -4.93
N VAL A 77 -6.81 -1.96 -3.75
CA VAL A 77 -6.25 -3.14 -3.07
C VAL A 77 -6.39 -4.38 -3.97
N ARG A 78 -7.59 -4.62 -4.56
CA ARG A 78 -7.79 -5.74 -5.48
C ARG A 78 -6.91 -5.66 -6.74
N SER A 79 -6.74 -4.48 -7.32
CA SER A 79 -5.84 -4.27 -8.46
C SER A 79 -4.38 -4.59 -8.09
N ALA A 80 -3.87 -4.03 -6.99
CA ALA A 80 -2.51 -4.28 -6.52
C ALA A 80 -2.26 -5.77 -6.19
N MET A 81 -3.26 -6.44 -5.61
CA MET A 81 -3.22 -7.89 -5.41
C MET A 81 -3.20 -8.63 -6.74
N SER A 82 -4.04 -8.28 -7.71
CA SER A 82 -4.09 -8.97 -9.02
C SER A 82 -2.78 -8.85 -9.80
N GLU A 83 -2.08 -7.73 -9.70
CA GLU A 83 -0.76 -7.53 -10.34
C GLU A 83 0.32 -8.39 -9.67
N ARG A 84 0.32 -8.47 -8.34
CA ARG A 84 1.27 -9.31 -7.59
C ARG A 84 0.96 -10.80 -7.76
N PHE A 85 -0.28 -11.22 -7.63
CA PHE A 85 -0.68 -12.62 -7.82
C PHE A 85 -0.65 -13.05 -9.28
N GLY A 86 -0.82 -12.17 -10.27
CA GLY A 86 -0.76 -12.54 -11.68
C GLY A 86 0.60 -13.10 -12.09
N PHE A 87 1.69 -12.40 -11.73
CA PHE A 87 3.05 -12.86 -12.04
C PHE A 87 3.54 -13.97 -11.10
N PHE A 88 3.28 -13.86 -9.79
CA PHE A 88 3.73 -14.89 -8.83
C PHE A 88 2.91 -16.19 -8.89
N ALA A 89 1.59 -16.14 -9.18
CA ALA A 89 0.81 -17.36 -9.41
C ALA A 89 1.17 -18.01 -10.76
N TRP A 90 1.48 -17.22 -11.79
CA TRP A 90 2.02 -17.73 -13.06
C TRP A 90 3.39 -18.40 -12.87
N LEU A 91 4.33 -17.76 -12.16
CA LEU A 91 5.63 -18.36 -11.82
C LEU A 91 5.48 -19.64 -10.97
N ARG A 92 4.58 -19.66 -10.00
CA ARG A 92 4.30 -20.85 -9.18
C ARG A 92 3.68 -21.98 -10.02
N GLY A 93 2.87 -21.64 -11.03
CA GLY A 93 2.31 -22.60 -11.99
C GLY A 93 3.34 -23.22 -12.93
N ILE A 94 4.43 -22.51 -13.24
CA ILE A 94 5.52 -23.02 -14.11
C ILE A 94 6.47 -23.94 -13.36
N PHE A 95 6.74 -23.70 -12.07
CA PHE A 95 7.67 -24.50 -11.27
C PHE A 95 7.04 -25.73 -10.59
N MET A 96 5.74 -25.97 -10.74
CA MET A 96 5.06 -27.17 -10.24
C MET A 96 4.64 -28.15 -11.33
N HIS A 97 5.32 -28.15 -12.49
CA HIS A 97 5.17 -29.20 -13.50
C HIS A 97 6.47 -29.91 -13.82
#